data_AF-A0A9D6E8B4-F1
#
_entry.id   AF-A0A9D6E8B4-F1
#
_cell.length_a   1.000
_cell.length_b   1.000
_cell.length_c   1.000
_cell.angle_alpha   90.00
_cell.angle_beta   90.00
_cell.angle_gamma   90.00
#
_symmetry.space_group_name_H-M   'P 1'
#
loop_
_entity.id
_entity.type
_entity.pdbx_description
1 polymer ?
#
loop_
_entity_poly.entity_id
_entity_poly.type
_entity_poly.pdbx_seq_one_letter_code
_entity_poly.pdbx_strand_id
1 'polypeptide(L)'
;MVVYPLTLIAADDQLGWTAALTPRRAALTHADSLLGETLTGRAPEVQWVLPPALRRAARRAGPVAVDPDQMATSLLRGRRLAKLPDPLWSQMRSLTAVAGERYALVPASLIFVPATEDGGRAELTLVLADVRSGAIEWRTVANAVGADPWEALQGALKALTPGLP
;
A
#
# COMPACT_ATOMS: atom_id res chain seq x y z
N MET A 1 1.51 4.74 13.66
CA MET A 1 1.60 5.06 12.21
C MET A 1 0.42 4.44 11.46
N VAL A 2 -0.17 5.15 10.50
CA VAL A 2 -1.31 4.65 9.69
C VAL A 2 -0.82 3.96 8.42
N VAL A 3 -1.40 2.82 8.08
CA VAL A 3 -1.23 2.17 6.78
C VAL A 3 -2.52 2.32 5.98
N TYR A 4 -2.43 3.00 4.84
CA TYR A 4 -3.56 3.14 3.92
C TYR A 4 -3.80 1.83 3.15
N PRO A 5 -5.05 1.55 2.73
CA PRO A 5 -5.31 0.41 1.87
C PRO A 5 -4.67 0.60 0.50
N LEU A 6 -4.22 -0.50 -0.08
CA LEU A 6 -3.85 -0.55 -1.49
C LEU A 6 -5.12 -0.33 -2.33
N THR A 7 -5.06 0.61 -3.27
CA THR A 7 -6.19 0.94 -4.16
C THR A 7 -5.94 0.53 -5.62
N LEU A 8 -4.70 0.16 -5.96
CA LEU A 8 -4.29 -0.23 -7.30
C LEU A 8 -3.51 -1.56 -7.28
N ILE A 9 -4.15 -2.60 -7.82
CA ILE A 9 -3.53 -3.86 -8.20
C ILE A 9 -3.79 -4.11 -9.68
N ALA A 10 -2.75 -4.49 -10.43
CA ALA A 10 -2.86 -4.87 -11.84
C ALA A 10 -1.74 -5.86 -12.21
N ALA A 11 -2.02 -6.75 -13.15
CA ALA A 11 -1.03 -7.63 -13.75
C ALA A 11 -1.03 -7.44 -15.26
N ASP A 12 0.15 -7.59 -15.87
CA ASP A 12 0.26 -7.76 -17.31
C ASP A 12 -0.49 -9.04 -17.74
N ASP A 13 -1.26 -8.94 -18.83
CA ASP A 13 -2.06 -10.06 -19.34
C ASP A 13 -1.19 -11.27 -19.72
N GLN A 14 0.07 -11.05 -20.11
CA GLN A 14 1.02 -12.12 -20.46
C GLN A 14 1.30 -13.08 -19.30
N LEU A 15 1.09 -12.65 -18.05
CA LEU A 15 1.30 -13.47 -16.87
C LEU A 15 0.18 -14.50 -16.64
N GLY A 16 -1.00 -14.32 -17.24
CA GLY A 16 -2.16 -15.19 -16.99
C GLY A 16 -2.68 -15.14 -15.55
N TRP A 17 -2.27 -14.16 -14.75
CA TRP A 17 -2.58 -14.05 -13.31
C TRP A 17 -3.96 -13.45 -13.00
N THR A 18 -4.75 -13.10 -14.02
CA THR A 18 -6.07 -12.48 -13.88
C THR A 18 -7.01 -13.26 -12.97
N ALA A 19 -7.01 -14.59 -13.06
CA ALA A 19 -7.84 -15.45 -12.22
C ALA A 19 -7.48 -15.34 -10.73
N ALA A 20 -6.18 -15.32 -10.41
CA ALA A 20 -5.69 -15.20 -9.03
C ALA A 20 -5.99 -13.83 -8.41
N LEU A 21 -6.12 -12.79 -9.25
CA LEU A 21 -6.41 -11.41 -8.82
C LEU A 21 -7.92 -11.07 -8.86
N THR A 22 -8.78 -12.04 -9.19
CA THR A 22 -10.23 -11.85 -9.30
C THR A 22 -10.96 -12.61 -8.18
N PRO A 23 -11.87 -11.96 -7.42
CA PRO A 23 -12.29 -10.57 -7.55
C PRO A 23 -11.27 -9.58 -6.99
N ARG A 24 -11.10 -8.43 -7.67
CA ARG A 24 -10.11 -7.39 -7.33
C ARG A 24 -10.13 -6.96 -5.88
N ARG A 25 -11.32 -6.85 -5.27
CA ARG A 25 -11.47 -6.46 -3.86
C ARG A 25 -10.85 -7.47 -2.91
N ALA A 26 -10.99 -8.77 -3.18
CA ALA A 26 -10.37 -9.82 -2.39
C ALA A 26 -8.85 -9.80 -2.55
N ALA A 27 -8.36 -9.59 -3.77
CA ALA A 27 -6.94 -9.44 -4.07
C ALA A 27 -6.29 -8.26 -3.32
N LEU A 28 -6.93 -7.08 -3.33
CA LEU A 28 -6.48 -5.91 -2.55
C LEU A 28 -6.47 -6.20 -1.05
N THR A 29 -7.52 -6.84 -0.53
CA THR A 29 -7.63 -7.20 0.90
C THR A 29 -6.53 -8.19 1.30
N HIS A 30 -6.21 -9.15 0.43
CA HIS A 30 -5.14 -10.11 0.67
C HIS A 30 -3.77 -9.45 0.67
N ALA A 31 -3.49 -8.57 -0.30
CA ALA A 31 -2.26 -7.78 -0.34
C ALA A 31 -2.10 -6.89 0.91
N ASP A 32 -3.17 -6.23 1.37
CA ASP A 32 -3.19 -5.47 2.62
C ASP A 32 -2.85 -6.36 3.83
N SER A 33 -3.33 -7.61 3.86
CA SER A 33 -3.01 -8.58 4.93
C SER A 33 -1.53 -8.91 4.96
N LEU A 34 -0.95 -9.28 3.82
CA LEU A 34 0.47 -9.64 3.70
C LEU A 34 1.39 -8.46 4.07
N LEU A 35 1.04 -7.24 3.64
CA LEU A 35 1.74 -6.03 4.05
C LEU A 35 1.64 -5.83 5.58
N GLY A 36 0.44 -5.95 6.14
CA GLY A 36 0.20 -5.79 7.58
C GLY A 36 0.99 -6.80 8.41
N GLU A 37 0.94 -8.08 8.05
CA GLU A 37 1.70 -9.17 8.68
C GLU A 37 3.21 -8.93 8.62
N THR A 38 3.72 -8.47 7.47
CA THR A 38 5.15 -8.17 7.32
C THR A 38 5.56 -7.00 8.22
N LEU A 39 4.78 -5.92 8.25
CA LEU A 39 5.09 -4.73 9.05
C LEU A 39 5.05 -5.02 10.55
N THR A 40 4.02 -5.73 11.03
CA THR A 40 3.90 -6.05 12.46
C THR A 40 4.93 -7.09 12.90
N GLY A 41 5.31 -8.02 12.04
CA GLY A 41 6.36 -9.00 12.32
C GLY A 41 7.77 -8.39 12.34
N ARG A 42 8.03 -7.36 11.52
CA ARG A 42 9.37 -6.73 11.38
C ARG A 42 9.59 -5.54 12.30
N ALA A 43 8.54 -4.80 12.63
CA ALA A 43 8.60 -3.61 13.50
C ALA A 43 7.46 -3.66 14.53
N PRO A 44 7.49 -4.61 15.47
CA PRO A 44 6.44 -4.78 16.50
C PRO A 44 6.36 -3.60 17.48
N GLU A 45 7.42 -2.82 17.63
CA GLU A 45 7.48 -1.62 18.47
C GLU A 45 6.65 -0.45 17.91
N VAL A 46 6.30 -0.47 16.63
CA VAL A 46 5.47 0.55 16.00
C VAL A 46 3.99 0.21 16.22
N GLN A 47 3.23 1.16 16.75
CA GLN A 47 1.78 1.03 16.83
C GLN A 47 1.16 1.25 15.45
N TRP A 48 0.82 0.16 14.76
CA TRP A 48 0.27 0.19 13.41
C TRP A 48 -1.25 0.31 13.41
N VAL A 49 -1.79 1.34 12.74
CA VAL A 49 -3.20 1.38 12.34
C VAL A 49 -3.31 0.80 10.93
N LEU A 50 -3.57 -0.51 10.87
CA LEU A 50 -3.67 -1.26 9.61
C LEU A 50 -4.96 -0.97 8.84
N PRO A 51 -5.06 -1.31 7.54
CA PRO A 51 -6.21 -0.97 6.71
C PRO A 51 -7.58 -1.39 7.28
N PRO A 52 -7.78 -2.57 7.90
CA PRO A 52 -9.05 -2.90 8.54
C PRO A 52 -9.43 -1.95 9.70
N ALA A 53 -8.44 -1.52 10.48
CA ALA A 53 -8.65 -0.56 11.58
C ALA A 53 -8.94 0.85 11.03
N LEU A 54 -8.23 1.27 9.99
CA LEU A 54 -8.46 2.55 9.31
C LEU A 54 -9.86 2.63 8.70
N ARG A 55 -10.28 1.58 7.98
CA ARG A 55 -11.65 1.46 7.44
C ARG A 55 -12.71 1.53 8.54
N ARG A 56 -12.48 0.90 9.70
CA ARG A 56 -13.37 1.02 10.88
C ARG A 56 -13.38 2.42 11.48
N ALA A 57 -12.26 3.13 11.45
CA ALA A 57 -12.17 4.51 11.93
C ALA A 57 -12.95 5.45 11.00
N ALA A 58 -12.77 5.31 9.67
CA ALA A 58 -13.51 6.06 8.66
C ALA A 58 -15.03 5.88 8.83
N ARG A 59 -15.51 4.64 8.93
CA ARG A 59 -16.94 4.35 9.15
C ARG A 59 -17.50 4.97 10.43
N ARG A 60 -16.70 5.02 11.50
CA ARG A 60 -17.11 5.61 12.79
C ARG A 60 -17.16 7.14 12.75
N ALA A 61 -16.32 7.78 11.94
CA ALA A 61 -16.33 9.22 11.74
C ALA A 61 -17.52 9.71 10.87
N GLY A 62 -18.32 8.79 10.31
CA GLY A 62 -19.54 9.13 9.58
C GLY A 62 -19.25 9.90 8.29
N PRO A 63 -20.09 10.88 7.90
CA PRO A 63 -19.95 11.63 6.64
C PRO A 63 -18.68 12.47 6.52
N VAL A 64 -17.94 12.66 7.61
CA VAL A 64 -16.77 13.56 7.68
C VAL A 64 -15.50 12.91 7.11
N ALA A 65 -15.42 11.57 7.12
CA ALA A 65 -14.28 10.84 6.61
C ALA A 65 -14.56 10.22 5.24
N VAL A 66 -13.65 10.44 4.29
CA VAL A 66 -13.69 9.76 2.99
C VAL A 66 -13.37 8.28 3.18
N ASP A 67 -14.06 7.42 2.43
CA ASP A 67 -13.76 6.00 2.38
C ASP A 67 -12.32 5.79 1.88
N PRO A 68 -11.41 5.20 2.69
CA PRO A 68 -10.01 5.06 2.31
C PRO A 68 -9.82 4.19 1.05
N ASP A 69 -10.75 3.28 0.75
CA ASP A 69 -10.68 2.45 -0.46
C ASP A 69 -11.00 3.23 -1.75
N GLN A 70 -11.58 4.43 -1.62
CA GLN A 70 -11.96 5.31 -2.74
C GLN A 70 -11.01 6.51 -2.91
N MET A 71 -10.00 6.63 -2.05
CA MET A 71 -9.02 7.71 -2.12
C MET A 71 -8.02 7.48 -3.26
N ALA A 72 -7.62 8.56 -3.94
CA ALA A 72 -6.70 8.51 -5.08
C ALA A 72 -5.22 8.28 -4.68
N THR A 73 -4.96 7.39 -3.72
CA THR A 73 -3.61 7.08 -3.20
C THR A 73 -2.66 6.56 -4.27
N SER A 74 -3.19 5.96 -5.34
CA SER A 74 -2.40 5.50 -6.48
C SER A 74 -1.73 6.60 -7.30
N LEU A 75 -2.11 7.87 -7.12
CA LEU A 75 -1.39 9.01 -7.69
C LEU A 75 0.03 9.11 -7.11
N LEU A 76 0.24 8.66 -5.87
CA LEU A 76 1.52 8.80 -5.16
C LEU A 76 2.65 7.94 -5.75
N ARG A 77 2.34 7.06 -6.71
CA ARG A 77 3.35 6.33 -7.51
C ARG A 77 4.17 7.24 -8.42
N GLY A 78 3.68 8.45 -8.71
CA GLY A 78 4.37 9.42 -9.55
C GLY A 78 5.72 9.83 -8.94
N ARG A 79 6.83 9.42 -9.58
CA ARG A 79 8.21 9.64 -9.09
C ARG A 79 8.58 11.10 -8.83
N ARG A 80 7.93 12.05 -9.52
CA ARG A 80 8.17 13.50 -9.41
C ARG A 80 7.35 14.18 -8.31
N LEU A 81 6.42 13.49 -7.67
CA LEU A 81 5.65 14.07 -6.56
C LEU A 81 6.52 14.11 -5.31
N ALA A 82 6.76 15.33 -4.81
CA ALA A 82 7.42 15.59 -3.52
C ALA A 82 6.42 15.99 -2.42
N LYS A 83 5.18 16.33 -2.79
CA LYS A 83 4.11 16.69 -1.87
C LYS A 83 2.82 15.95 -2.23
N LEU A 84 1.97 15.73 -1.22
CA LEU A 84 0.62 15.22 -1.39
C LEU A 84 -0.21 16.27 -2.16
N PRO A 85 -0.83 15.91 -3.29
CA PRO A 85 -1.70 16.82 -4.04
C PRO A 85 -3.07 16.93 -3.38
N ASP A 86 -3.76 18.06 -3.55
CA ASP A 86 -5.18 18.15 -3.27
C ASP A 86 -6.02 17.49 -4.39
N PRO A 87 -7.19 16.91 -4.06
CA PRO A 87 -7.81 16.84 -2.74
C PRO A 87 -7.28 15.72 -1.83
N LEU A 88 -6.37 14.86 -2.33
CA LEU A 88 -5.86 13.70 -1.58
C LEU A 88 -5.23 14.11 -0.24
N TRP A 89 -4.49 15.21 -0.21
CA TRP A 89 -3.86 15.71 1.02
C TRP A 89 -4.89 16.03 2.11
N SER A 90 -5.89 16.85 1.82
CA SER A 90 -6.93 17.20 2.79
C SER A 90 -7.68 15.96 3.31
N GLN A 91 -7.98 15.00 2.43
CA GLN A 91 -8.60 13.73 2.80
C GLN A 91 -7.69 12.89 3.71
N MET A 92 -6.40 12.78 3.36
CA MET A 92 -5.43 12.03 4.16
C MET A 92 -5.22 12.67 5.52
N ARG A 93 -5.18 14.01 5.58
CA ARG A 93 -5.05 14.75 6.83
C ARG A 93 -6.24 14.49 7.77
N SER A 94 -7.46 14.57 7.24
CA SER A 94 -8.68 14.29 8.01
C SER A 94 -8.68 12.85 8.55
N LEU A 95 -8.47 11.87 7.67
CA LEU A 95 -8.57 10.46 8.05
C LEU A 95 -7.43 10.01 8.98
N THR A 96 -6.20 10.46 8.76
CA THR A 96 -5.07 10.14 9.65
C THR A 96 -5.29 10.77 11.04
N ALA A 97 -5.86 11.99 11.10
CA ALA A 97 -6.19 12.63 12.37
C ALA A 97 -7.28 11.87 13.14
N VAL A 98 -8.30 11.33 12.46
CA VAL A 98 -9.30 10.44 13.07
C VAL A 98 -8.66 9.19 13.68
N ALA A 99 -7.59 8.69 13.06
CA ALA A 99 -6.79 7.58 13.59
C ALA A 99 -5.83 7.98 14.73
N GLY A 100 -5.76 9.27 15.10
CA GLY A 100 -4.88 9.78 16.15
C GLY A 100 -3.41 9.85 15.75
N GLU A 101 -3.12 9.91 14.45
CA GLU A 101 -1.79 9.68 13.89
C GLU A 101 -1.32 10.84 12.99
N ARG A 102 -0.02 10.85 12.68
CA ARG A 102 0.60 11.88 11.81
C ARG A 102 1.23 11.31 10.54
N TYR A 103 1.92 10.19 10.67
CA TYR A 103 2.61 9.59 9.54
C TYR A 103 1.71 8.55 8.89
N ALA A 104 1.72 8.55 7.56
CA ALA A 104 0.99 7.60 6.73
C ALA A 104 1.97 6.83 5.85
N LEU A 105 1.94 5.51 5.95
CA LEU A 105 2.53 4.60 4.98
C LEU A 105 1.43 4.25 3.96
N VAL A 106 1.70 4.54 2.70
CA VAL A 106 0.74 4.39 1.61
C VAL A 106 1.29 3.41 0.57
N PRO A 107 0.67 2.22 0.43
CA PRO A 107 0.88 1.38 -0.74
C PRO A 107 0.17 2.01 -1.94
N ALA A 108 0.94 2.71 -2.77
CA ALA A 108 0.40 3.46 -3.91
C ALA A 108 0.00 2.55 -5.06
N SER A 109 0.77 1.49 -5.32
CA SER A 109 0.45 0.53 -6.38
C SER A 109 1.15 -0.80 -6.17
N LEU A 110 0.50 -1.87 -6.61
CA LEU A 110 1.08 -3.19 -6.82
C LEU A 110 0.86 -3.58 -8.28
N ILE A 111 1.93 -3.58 -9.06
CA ILE A 111 1.90 -3.92 -10.48
C ILE A 111 2.71 -5.20 -10.69
N PHE A 112 2.17 -6.15 -11.44
CA PHE A 112 2.90 -7.35 -11.85
C PHE A 112 3.27 -7.25 -13.32
N VAL A 113 4.55 -7.45 -13.62
CA VAL A 113 5.12 -7.39 -14.97
C VAL A 113 5.86 -8.68 -15.31
N PRO A 114 5.99 -9.05 -16.60
CA PRO A 114 6.80 -10.21 -17.00
C PRO A 114 8.24 -10.09 -16.50
N ALA A 115 8.79 -11.20 -16.01
CA ALA A 115 10.21 -11.32 -15.69
C ALA A 115 10.95 -12.02 -16.85
N THR A 116 12.28 -11.93 -16.87
CA THR A 116 13.12 -12.67 -17.83
C THR A 116 13.20 -14.16 -17.54
N GLU A 117 12.88 -14.55 -16.31
CA GLU A 117 12.76 -15.93 -15.84
C GLU A 117 11.28 -16.35 -15.88
N ASP A 118 11.01 -17.66 -15.82
CA ASP A 118 9.65 -18.16 -15.72
C ASP A 118 8.94 -17.53 -14.50
N GLY A 119 7.84 -16.80 -14.74
CA GLY A 119 7.04 -16.13 -13.70
C GLY A 119 6.86 -14.64 -13.96
N GLY A 120 6.60 -13.90 -12.88
CA GLY A 120 6.37 -12.46 -12.93
C GLY A 120 7.01 -11.72 -11.77
N ARG A 121 7.31 -10.44 -12.00
CA ARG A 121 7.87 -9.54 -10.99
C ARG A 121 6.79 -8.66 -10.40
N ALA A 122 6.67 -8.68 -9.07
CA ALA A 122 5.86 -7.71 -8.35
C ALA A 122 6.62 -6.39 -8.21
N GLU A 123 5.97 -5.27 -8.45
CA GLU A 123 6.46 -3.91 -8.22
C GLU A 123 5.51 -3.20 -7.24
N LEU A 124 5.87 -3.23 -5.96
CA LEU A 124 5.14 -2.58 -4.88
C LEU A 124 5.72 -1.19 -4.61
N THR A 125 4.96 -0.15 -4.95
CA THR A 125 5.32 1.22 -4.61
C THR A 125 4.79 1.58 -3.22
N LEU A 126 5.71 1.88 -2.30
CA LEU A 126 5.39 2.39 -0.96
C LEU A 126 5.82 3.85 -0.83
N VAL A 127 5.01 4.62 -0.12
CA VAL A 127 5.24 6.04 0.15
C VAL A 127 5.04 6.31 1.62
N LEU A 128 6.01 6.94 2.28
CA LEU A 128 5.86 7.49 3.63
C LEU A 128 5.60 9.00 3.51
N ALA A 129 4.51 9.47 4.11
CA ALA A 129 4.14 10.87 4.08
C ALA A 129 3.90 11.43 5.50
N ASP A 130 4.35 12.66 5.72
CA ASP A 130 3.90 13.49 6.84
C ASP A 130 2.63 14.23 6.43
N VAL A 131 1.46 13.73 6.84
CA VAL A 131 0.18 14.32 6.42
C VAL A 131 -0.06 15.72 7.01
N ARG A 132 0.69 16.08 8.07
CA ARG A 132 0.59 17.41 8.68
C ARG A 132 1.16 18.49 7.78
N SER A 133 2.30 18.23 7.15
CA SER A 133 2.98 19.14 6.22
C SER A 133 2.61 18.88 4.75
N GLY A 134 2.10 17.69 4.45
CA GLY A 134 1.89 17.20 3.08
C GLY A 134 3.17 16.72 2.41
N ALA A 135 4.29 16.61 3.14
CA ALA A 135 5.56 16.18 2.58
C ALA A 135 5.58 14.67 2.32
N ILE A 136 6.18 14.28 1.20
CA ILE A 136 6.56 12.89 0.92
C ILE A 136 8.00 12.70 1.39
N GLU A 137 8.14 12.02 2.52
CA GLU A 137 9.43 11.84 3.21
C GLU A 137 10.25 10.72 2.57
N TRP A 138 9.58 9.70 2.07
CA TRP A 138 10.23 8.55 1.44
C TRP A 138 9.32 7.88 0.43
N ARG A 139 9.93 7.34 -0.64
CA ARG A 139 9.27 6.52 -1.66
C ARG A 139 10.24 5.43 -2.09
N THR A 140 9.74 4.21 -2.22
CA THR A 140 10.49 3.11 -2.84
C THR A 140 9.60 2.28 -3.77
N VAL A 141 10.24 1.51 -4.64
CA VAL A 141 9.61 0.42 -5.39
C VAL A 141 10.28 -0.87 -4.96
N ALA A 142 9.62 -1.60 -4.08
CA ALA A 142 10.05 -2.94 -3.70
C ALA A 142 9.68 -3.91 -4.81
N ASN A 143 10.58 -4.82 -5.16
CA ASN A 143 10.31 -5.78 -6.22
C ASN A 143 10.97 -7.13 -5.95
N ALA A 144 10.32 -8.18 -6.44
CA ALA A 144 10.85 -9.54 -6.48
C ALA A 144 10.10 -10.34 -7.55
N VAL A 145 10.76 -11.39 -8.04
CA VAL A 145 10.17 -12.38 -8.96
C VAL A 145 9.49 -13.47 -8.14
N GLY A 146 8.42 -14.04 -8.68
CA GLY A 146 7.76 -15.23 -8.16
C GLY A 146 7.00 -15.98 -9.26
N ALA A 147 6.70 -17.25 -9.02
CA ALA A 147 5.92 -18.08 -9.94
C ALA A 147 4.44 -17.70 -9.96
N ASP A 148 3.95 -17.09 -8.88
CA ASP A 148 2.60 -16.56 -8.75
C ASP A 148 2.59 -15.14 -8.13
N PRO A 149 1.45 -14.39 -8.21
CA PRO A 149 1.38 -13.01 -7.71
C PRO A 149 1.73 -12.87 -6.22
N TRP A 150 1.38 -13.87 -5.41
CA TRP A 150 1.50 -13.80 -3.96
C TRP A 150 2.92 -14.14 -3.51
N GLU A 151 3.56 -15.10 -4.16
CA GLU A 151 4.99 -15.35 -3.99
C GLU A 151 5.80 -14.10 -4.35
N ALA A 152 5.54 -13.51 -5.52
CA ALA A 152 6.23 -12.31 -5.97
C ALA A 152 6.03 -11.13 -5.00
N LEU A 153 4.80 -10.91 -4.52
CA LEU A 153 4.51 -9.88 -3.53
C LEU A 153 5.23 -10.13 -2.20
N GLN A 154 5.23 -11.36 -1.68
CA GLN A 154 5.95 -11.70 -0.45
C GLN A 154 7.46 -11.46 -0.59
N GLY A 155 8.03 -11.79 -1.76
CA GLY A 155 9.42 -11.45 -2.07
C GLY A 155 9.66 -9.95 -2.05
N ALA A 156 8.78 -9.16 -2.68
CA ALA A 156 8.88 -7.70 -2.71
C ALA A 156 8.78 -7.10 -1.29
N LEU A 157 7.88 -7.64 -0.46
CA LEU A 157 7.73 -7.24 0.95
C LEU A 157 8.97 -7.58 1.78
N LYS A 158 9.58 -8.75 1.57
CA LYS A 158 10.85 -9.12 2.23
C LYS A 158 11.98 -8.18 1.84
N ALA A 159 12.02 -7.70 0.59
CA ALA A 159 13.04 -6.76 0.12
C ALA A 159 12.93 -5.35 0.72
N LEU A 160 11.79 -4.97 1.31
CA LEU A 160 11.60 -3.66 1.97
C LEU A 160 12.41 -3.50 3.26
N THR A 161 12.65 -4.60 3.95
CA THR A 161 13.38 -4.62 5.21
C THR A 161 14.68 -5.39 4.98
N PRO A 162 15.86 -4.81 5.24
CA PRO A 162 17.08 -5.59 5.31
C PRO A 162 16.83 -6.79 6.24
N GLY A 163 17.19 -8.00 5.80
CA GLY A 163 17.13 -9.15 6.69
C GLY A 163 17.94 -8.85 7.96
N LEU A 164 17.42 -9.25 9.12
CA LEU A 164 18.34 -9.58 10.20
C LEU A 164 19.23 -10.74 9.69
N PRO A 165 20.54 -10.68 9.93
CA PRO A 165 21.49 -11.69 9.46
C PRO A 165 21.14 -13.11 9.93
#